data_AF-A0A4P5U9Y8-F1
#
_entry.id   AF-A0A4P5U9Y8-F1
#
_cell.length_a   1.000
_cell.length_b   1.000
_cell.length_c   1.000
_cell.angle_alpha   90.00
_cell.angle_beta   90.00
_cell.angle_gamma   90.00
#
_symmetry.space_group_name_H-M   'P 1'
#
loop_
_entity.id
_entity.type
_entity.pdbx_description
1 polymer ?
#
loop_
_entity_poly.entity_id
_entity_poly.type
_entity_poly.pdbx_seq_one_letter_code
_entity_poly.pdbx_strand_id
1 'polypeptide(L)'
;MKQLFQLVLMFSFMTVACCSEKIAGNSGSTNEKVKHKGETMGKVSHQYRSTGCSTVVIVNWQKPDWQMVLIPIDTLAPDYDIDGLEIYFNYQPLKRMNPPGCSVGFPAILSDISKK
;
A
#
# COMPACT_ATOMS: atom_id res chain seq x y z
N MET A 1 32.37 -19.31 55.96
CA MET A 1 32.06 -18.06 55.23
C MET A 1 30.60 -17.73 55.51
N LYS A 2 30.33 -16.87 56.51
CA LYS A 2 29.63 -15.58 56.35
C LYS A 2 28.30 -15.75 55.59
N GLN A 3 27.14 -16.01 56.23
CA GLN A 3 26.34 -15.03 56.98
C GLN A 3 26.44 -13.63 56.37
N LEU A 4 25.44 -13.22 55.58
CA LEU A 4 24.80 -11.89 55.61
C LEU A 4 23.83 -11.72 54.44
N PHE A 5 22.80 -10.90 54.66
CA PHE A 5 21.80 -10.36 53.72
C PHE A 5 20.49 -11.14 53.49
N GLN A 6 19.69 -11.23 54.56
CA GLN A 6 18.28 -10.78 54.49
C GLN A 6 18.21 -9.29 54.08
N LEU A 7 17.09 -8.89 53.43
CA LEU A 7 16.63 -7.55 52.97
C LEU A 7 16.37 -7.67 51.45
N VAL A 8 15.19 -7.47 50.85
CA VAL A 8 14.01 -6.63 51.11
C VAL A 8 12.90 -7.23 50.20
N LEU A 9 11.79 -7.76 50.72
CA LEU A 9 10.53 -7.06 50.99
C LEU A 9 9.95 -6.27 49.79
N MET A 10 8.86 -6.80 49.23
CA MET A 10 7.67 -6.02 48.80
C MET A 10 7.89 -4.74 47.99
N PHE A 11 7.69 -4.79 46.68
CA PHE A 11 7.09 -3.68 45.91
C PHE A 11 6.19 -4.31 44.83
N SER A 12 4.92 -4.53 45.15
CA SER A 12 3.80 -3.59 45.01
C SER A 12 3.33 -3.46 43.56
N PHE A 13 2.14 -4.02 43.33
CA PHE A 13 1.33 -3.90 42.13
C PHE A 13 1.11 -2.42 41.79
N MET A 14 1.64 -1.96 40.65
CA MET A 14 1.18 -0.75 39.99
C MET A 14 0.18 -1.15 38.90
N THR A 15 -1.10 -1.16 39.27
CA THR A 15 -2.22 -1.19 38.33
C THR A 15 -2.27 0.13 37.58
N VAL A 16 -1.92 0.12 36.29
CA VAL A 16 -2.16 1.24 35.39
C VAL A 16 -3.66 1.27 35.07
N ALA A 17 -4.41 2.08 35.82
CA ALA A 17 -5.75 2.51 35.44
C ALA A 17 -5.59 3.60 34.37
N CYS A 18 -5.71 3.23 33.10
CA CYS A 18 -5.83 4.20 32.01
C CYS A 18 -7.29 4.66 31.95
N CYS A 19 -7.57 5.84 32.49
CA CYS A 19 -8.82 6.55 32.29
C CYS A 19 -8.95 6.94 30.81
N SER A 20 -9.90 6.32 30.09
CA SER A 20 -10.33 6.81 28.77
C SER A 20 -11.11 8.11 28.94
N GLU A 21 -10.42 9.25 28.81
CA GLU A 21 -11.07 10.52 28.53
C GLU A 21 -11.66 10.49 27.12
N LYS A 22 -12.99 10.60 27.04
CA LYS A 22 -13.68 10.99 25.80
C LYS A 22 -13.29 12.43 25.47
N ILE A 23 -12.31 12.61 24.60
CA ILE A 23 -12.13 13.89 23.92
C ILE A 23 -13.18 13.95 22.82
N ALA A 24 -14.27 14.66 23.13
CA ALA A 24 -15.17 15.24 22.15
C ALA A 24 -14.39 16.32 21.36
N GLY A 25 -13.59 15.88 20.40
CA GLY A 25 -12.90 16.74 19.45
C GLY A 25 -13.76 16.97 18.23
N ASN A 26 -14.75 17.86 18.34
CA ASN A 26 -15.31 18.53 17.17
C ASN A 26 -14.26 19.53 16.67
N SER A 27 -13.32 19.07 15.85
CA SER A 27 -12.54 19.93 14.98
C SER A 27 -13.01 19.68 13.56
N GLY A 28 -13.87 20.58 13.10
CA GLY A 28 -14.17 20.73 11.69
C GLY A 28 -12.88 20.95 10.92
N SER A 29 -12.41 19.89 10.28
CA SER A 29 -11.70 19.98 9.03
C SER A 29 -12.55 19.21 8.05
N THR A 30 -13.41 19.91 7.33
CA THR A 30 -13.87 19.45 6.03
C THR A 30 -12.65 19.43 5.11
N ASN A 31 -11.74 18.48 5.33
CA ASN A 31 -11.05 17.85 4.22
C ASN A 31 -12.18 17.26 3.40
N GLU A 32 -12.58 17.97 2.33
CA GLU A 32 -13.15 17.28 1.19
C GLU A 32 -12.16 16.17 0.86
N LYS A 33 -12.42 14.96 1.35
CA LYS A 33 -11.77 13.78 0.84
C LYS A 33 -12.12 13.79 -0.64
N VAL A 34 -11.15 14.19 -1.47
CA VAL A 34 -11.20 13.92 -2.90
C VAL A 34 -11.54 12.45 -2.99
N LYS A 35 -12.77 12.16 -3.40
CA LYS A 35 -13.30 10.80 -3.39
C LYS A 35 -12.71 10.13 -4.62
N HIS A 36 -11.47 9.65 -4.48
CA HIS A 36 -10.83 8.84 -5.51
C HIS A 36 -11.73 7.63 -5.77
N LYS A 37 -11.96 7.33 -7.05
CA LYS A 37 -12.88 6.23 -7.42
C LYS A 37 -12.27 4.86 -7.11
N GLY A 38 -10.93 4.77 -7.07
CA GLY A 38 -10.18 3.56 -6.76
C GLY A 38 -9.60 3.53 -5.34
N GLU A 39 -9.54 2.33 -4.75
CA GLU A 39 -9.05 2.09 -3.38
C GLU A 39 -7.55 1.74 -3.32
N THR A 40 -6.98 1.29 -4.44
CA THR A 40 -5.57 0.89 -4.54
C THR A 40 -4.74 2.04 -5.08
N MET A 41 -3.55 2.24 -4.52
CA MET A 41 -2.57 3.20 -5.00
C MET A 41 -1.41 2.45 -5.69
N GLY A 42 -1.01 2.90 -6.87
CA GLY A 42 0.13 2.33 -7.59
C GLY A 42 0.85 3.35 -8.45
N LYS A 43 2.03 2.96 -8.95
CA LYS A 43 2.86 3.78 -9.82
C LYS A 43 3.00 3.12 -11.19
N VAL A 44 2.63 3.84 -12.23
CA VAL A 44 2.80 3.43 -13.62
C VAL A 44 4.29 3.31 -13.91
N SER A 45 4.70 2.23 -14.58
CA SER A 45 6.10 1.99 -14.91
C SER A 45 6.29 1.36 -16.28
N HIS A 46 7.30 1.85 -16.99
CA HIS A 46 7.76 1.37 -18.29
C HIS A 46 9.04 0.53 -18.18
N GLN A 47 9.50 0.21 -16.96
CA GLN A 47 10.80 -0.43 -16.71
C GLN A 47 10.98 -1.82 -17.37
N TYR A 48 9.87 -2.47 -17.76
CA TYR A 48 9.86 -3.80 -18.37
C TYR A 48 9.52 -3.77 -19.88
N ARG A 49 9.52 -2.59 -20.52
CA ARG A 49 9.25 -2.46 -21.97
C ARG A 49 10.24 -3.25 -22.82
N SER A 50 11.51 -3.23 -22.44
CA SER A 50 12.57 -3.95 -23.15
C SER A 50 12.41 -5.46 -23.13
N THR A 51 11.72 -6.00 -22.12
CA THR A 51 11.45 -7.43 -22.00
C THR A 51 10.08 -7.83 -22.54
N GLY A 52 9.22 -6.89 -22.92
CA GLY A 52 7.92 -7.17 -23.55
C GLY A 52 6.70 -6.87 -22.70
N CYS A 53 6.85 -6.35 -21.48
CA CYS A 53 5.72 -5.79 -20.74
C CYS A 53 5.55 -4.31 -21.15
N SER A 54 4.49 -3.94 -21.88
CA SER A 54 4.37 -2.57 -22.42
C SER A 54 4.29 -1.51 -21.31
N THR A 55 3.32 -1.63 -20.43
CA THR A 55 3.16 -0.76 -19.27
C THR A 55 2.71 -1.62 -18.11
N VAL A 56 3.27 -1.39 -16.94
CA VAL A 56 2.86 -2.07 -15.70
C VAL A 56 2.47 -1.06 -14.64
N VAL A 57 1.76 -1.50 -13.62
CA VAL A 57 1.47 -0.71 -12.43
C VAL A 57 2.08 -1.41 -11.22
N ILE A 58 2.97 -0.71 -10.52
CA ILE A 58 3.65 -1.21 -9.33
C ILE A 58 2.87 -0.75 -8.10
N VAL A 59 2.23 -1.69 -7.42
CA VAL A 59 1.60 -1.48 -6.11
C VAL A 59 2.69 -1.56 -5.05
N ASN A 60 2.57 -0.75 -3.99
CA ASN A 60 3.55 -0.65 -2.91
C ASN A 60 4.97 -0.26 -3.38
N TRP A 61 5.11 0.57 -4.42
CA TRP A 61 6.41 0.94 -4.98
C TRP A 61 7.40 1.54 -3.97
N GLN A 62 6.91 2.11 -2.86
CA GLN A 62 7.72 2.65 -1.76
C GLN A 62 8.34 1.57 -0.85
N LYS A 63 7.91 0.31 -0.96
CA LYS A 63 8.40 -0.84 -0.17
C LYS A 63 8.90 -1.94 -1.12
N PRO A 64 10.18 -1.89 -1.56
CA PRO A 64 10.74 -2.81 -2.56
C PRO A 64 10.47 -4.29 -2.28
N ASP A 65 10.56 -4.72 -1.02
CA ASP A 65 10.39 -6.14 -0.65
C ASP A 65 8.95 -6.64 -0.74
N TRP A 66 7.96 -5.75 -0.92
CA TRP A 66 6.52 -6.05 -0.91
C TRP A 66 5.81 -5.51 -2.16
N GLN A 67 6.57 -5.26 -3.23
CA GLN A 67 6.01 -4.77 -4.48
C GLN A 67 5.19 -5.85 -5.17
N MET A 68 4.06 -5.44 -5.73
CA MET A 68 3.27 -6.25 -6.65
C MET A 68 3.24 -5.56 -8.00
N VAL A 69 3.60 -6.28 -9.05
CA VAL A 69 3.55 -5.79 -10.43
C VAL A 69 2.25 -6.28 -11.06
N LEU A 70 1.43 -5.35 -11.51
CA LEU A 70 0.21 -5.63 -12.27
C LEU A 70 0.45 -5.32 -13.74
N ILE A 71 0.08 -6.25 -14.62
CA ILE A 71 0.11 -6.08 -16.08
C ILE A 71 -1.33 -5.77 -16.52
N PRO A 72 -1.66 -4.51 -16.89
CA PRO A 72 -2.96 -4.19 -17.45
C PRO A 72 -3.21 -5.00 -18.72
N ILE A 73 -4.39 -5.62 -18.82
CA ILE A 73 -4.80 -6.30 -20.07
C ILE A 73 -5.11 -5.30 -21.16
N ASP A 74 -5.74 -4.19 -20.79
CA ASP A 74 -6.03 -3.09 -21.69
C ASP A 74 -4.91 -2.06 -21.58
N THR A 75 -4.56 -1.46 -22.73
CA THR A 75 -3.61 -0.34 -22.72
C THR A 75 -4.22 0.81 -21.94
N LEU A 76 -3.44 1.38 -21.02
CA LEU A 76 -3.86 2.56 -20.28
C LEU A 76 -4.15 3.71 -21.27
N ALA A 77 -5.17 4.52 -20.98
CA ALA A 77 -5.40 5.72 -21.76
C ALA A 77 -4.14 6.61 -21.75
N PRO A 78 -3.86 7.39 -22.81
CA PRO A 78 -2.62 8.17 -22.93
C PRO A 78 -2.34 9.09 -21.72
N ASP A 79 -3.40 9.64 -21.10
CA ASP A 79 -3.29 10.50 -19.92
C ASP A 79 -2.83 9.77 -18.64
N TYR A 80 -2.85 8.44 -18.65
CA TYR A 80 -2.40 7.54 -17.58
C TYR A 80 -1.15 6.72 -17.95
N ASP A 81 -0.80 6.57 -19.24
CA ASP A 81 0.39 5.85 -19.69
C ASP A 81 1.67 6.71 -19.62
N ILE A 82 1.98 7.23 -18.43
CA ILE A 82 3.12 8.10 -18.18
C ILE A 82 4.02 7.43 -17.14
N ASP A 83 5.30 7.23 -17.47
CA ASP A 83 6.24 6.59 -16.54
C ASP A 83 6.35 7.40 -15.25
N GLY A 84 6.27 6.70 -14.12
CA GLY A 84 6.33 7.30 -12.79
C GLY A 84 5.03 7.93 -12.29
N LEU A 85 3.96 7.97 -13.09
CA LEU A 85 2.66 8.53 -12.68
C LEU A 85 2.06 7.72 -11.52
N GLU A 86 1.67 8.40 -10.45
CA GLU A 86 0.94 7.82 -9.33
C GLU A 86 -0.57 7.87 -9.59
N ILE A 87 -1.24 6.73 -9.47
CA ILE A 87 -2.67 6.58 -9.76
C ILE A 87 -3.39 5.86 -8.62
N TYR A 88 -4.67 6.20 -8.45
CA TYR A 88 -5.65 5.43 -7.69
C TYR A 88 -6.49 4.59 -8.64
N PHE A 89 -6.75 3.33 -8.31
CA PHE A 89 -7.51 2.39 -9.14
C PHE A 89 -8.06 1.22 -8.32
N ASN A 90 -8.95 0.44 -8.90
CA ASN A 90 -9.33 -0.89 -8.45
C ASN A 90 -8.74 -1.92 -9.41
N TYR A 91 -8.48 -3.15 -8.96
CA TYR A 91 -7.95 -4.19 -9.82
C TYR A 91 -8.55 -5.57 -9.56
N GLN A 92 -8.66 -6.35 -10.64
CA GLN A 92 -9.01 -7.77 -10.59
C GLN A 92 -7.89 -8.58 -11.26
N PRO A 93 -7.09 -9.35 -10.48
CA PRO A 93 -6.12 -10.28 -11.05
C PRO A 93 -6.80 -11.34 -11.89
N LEU A 94 -6.15 -11.74 -12.99
CA LEU A 94 -6.64 -12.74 -13.91
C LEU A 94 -5.71 -13.97 -13.91
N LYS A 95 -6.31 -15.15 -13.98
CA LYS A 95 -5.59 -16.42 -14.17
C LYS A 95 -5.31 -16.66 -15.65
N ARG A 96 -4.40 -15.88 -16.22
CA ARG A 96 -3.98 -16.01 -17.62
C ARG A 96 -2.47 -15.92 -17.74
N MET A 97 -1.96 -16.44 -18.85
CA MET A 97 -0.54 -16.35 -19.17
C MET A 97 -0.15 -14.90 -19.46
N ASN A 98 1.06 -14.54 -19.07
CA ASN A 98 1.61 -13.23 -19.37
C ASN A 98 1.83 -13.06 -20.88
N PRO A 99 1.86 -11.81 -21.38
CA PRO A 99 2.24 -11.54 -22.76
C PRO A 99 3.63 -12.13 -23.10
N PRO A 100 3.88 -12.49 -24.37
CA PRO A 100 5.20 -12.96 -24.80
C PRO A 100 6.33 -12.01 -24.38
N GLY A 101 7.40 -12.57 -23.79
CA GLY A 101 8.54 -11.81 -23.26
C GLY A 101 8.32 -11.25 -21.84
N CYS A 102 7.07 -10.96 -21.45
CA CYS A 102 6.77 -10.41 -20.15
C CYS A 102 6.76 -11.50 -19.06
N SER A 103 7.84 -11.66 -18.31
CA SER A 103 7.97 -12.70 -17.26
C SER A 103 7.59 -12.24 -15.86
N VAL A 104 7.20 -10.99 -15.67
CA VAL A 104 7.01 -10.37 -14.34
C VAL A 104 5.56 -9.94 -14.11
N GLY A 105 5.08 -10.15 -12.90
CA GLY A 105 3.79 -9.63 -12.44
C GLY A 105 2.57 -10.47 -12.82
N PHE A 106 1.41 -9.93 -12.48
CA PHE A 106 0.10 -10.58 -12.62
C PHE A 106 -0.77 -9.81 -13.61
N PRO A 107 -1.31 -10.47 -14.64
CA PRO A 107 -2.27 -9.83 -15.52
C PRO A 107 -3.53 -9.42 -14.75
N ALA A 108 -4.00 -8.19 -14.96
CA ALA A 108 -5.13 -7.64 -14.23
C ALA A 108 -5.98 -6.70 -15.10
N ILE A 109 -7.27 -6.64 -14.79
CA ILE A 109 -8.14 -5.55 -15.25
C ILE A 109 -8.04 -4.43 -14.23
N LEU A 110 -7.85 -3.21 -14.72
CA LEU A 110 -7.87 -2.00 -13.89
C LEU A 110 -9.16 -1.23 -14.15
N SER A 111 -9.81 -0.77 -13.08
CA SER A 111 -11.00 0.07 -13.17
C SER A 111 -10.86 1.30 -12.27
N ASP A 112 -11.74 2.28 -12.49
CA ASP A 112 -11.85 3.46 -11.61
C ASP A 112 -10.54 4.26 -11.48
N ILE A 113 -9.74 4.26 -12.55
CA ILE A 113 -8.43 4.90 -12.58
C ILE A 113 -8.60 6.42 -12.45
N SER A 114 -7.84 7.01 -11.54
CA SER A 114 -7.72 8.45 -11.35
C SER A 114 -6.30 8.82 -10.97
N LYS A 115 -5.87 10.04 -11.29
CA LYS A 115 -4.55 10.55 -10.86
C LYS A 115 -4.55 10.76 -9.34
N LYS A 116 -3.38 10.56 -8.72
CA LYS A 116 -3.18 10.94 -7.33
C LYS A 116 -3.21 12.45 -7.14
#